data_AF-A0A9Q0YMU1-F1
#
_entry.id   AF-A0A9Q0YMU1-F1
#
_cell.length_a   1.000
_cell.length_b   1.000
_cell.length_c   1.000
_cell.angle_alpha   90.00
_cell.angle_beta   90.00
_cell.angle_gamma   90.00
#
_symmetry.space_group_name_H-M   'P 1'
#
loop_
_entity.id
_entity.type
_entity.pdbx_description
1 polymer ?
#
loop_
_entity_poly.entity_id
_entity_poly.type
_entity_poly.pdbx_seq_one_letter_code
_entity_poly.pdbx_strand_id
1 'polypeptide(L)'
;MDRINFDYSTKCIPTSRKGNFMKKWIEKTISFKDRLRKRAWHFLHQDSQNEHKDTYGFKSRKPAPHIKELEVFENELDNLIAKAEWKTSNDKFQQKLHQDLRNIKQDKRLTVKADKTRNYYKMKAAACQTSKPSSREKTKGKLTKRKKKKTAIIKKKRNATAESNKIAPSTGNAYSQGLSTKLR
;
A
#
# COMPACT_ATOMS: atom_id res chain seq x y z
N MET A 1 -19.34 35.67 -1.41
CA MET A 1 -18.33 34.61 -1.27
C MET A 1 -16.99 35.23 -1.56
N ASP A 2 -16.02 35.07 -0.67
CA ASP A 2 -14.78 35.83 -0.78
C ASP A 2 -13.78 35.00 -1.60
N ARG A 3 -13.22 35.59 -2.66
CA ARG A 3 -12.24 34.91 -3.50
C ARG A 3 -10.86 34.94 -2.82
N ILE A 4 -10.21 33.79 -2.76
CA ILE A 4 -8.79 33.65 -2.38
C ILE A 4 -8.03 33.18 -3.61
N ASN A 5 -6.81 33.69 -3.77
CA ASN A 5 -5.85 33.15 -4.72
C ASN A 5 -4.58 32.71 -3.98
N PHE A 6 -3.99 31.59 -4.42
CA PHE A 6 -2.68 31.15 -3.97
C PHE A 6 -1.68 31.32 -5.12
N ASP A 7 -0.60 32.06 -4.88
CA ASP A 7 0.40 32.38 -5.91
C ASP A 7 1.19 31.15 -6.36
N TYR A 8 1.06 30.03 -5.66
CA TYR A 8 1.71 28.75 -5.96
C TYR A 8 0.75 27.65 -6.39
N SER A 9 1.30 26.61 -7.04
CA SER A 9 0.51 25.45 -7.45
C SER A 9 0.07 24.65 -6.23
N THR A 10 -1.24 24.42 -6.09
CA THR A 10 -1.77 23.57 -5.02
C THR A 10 -1.56 22.07 -5.27
N LYS A 11 -0.90 21.72 -6.38
CA LYS A 11 -0.44 20.35 -6.67
C LYS A 11 1.00 20.12 -6.16
N CYS A 12 1.66 21.13 -5.58
CA CYS A 12 3.00 20.98 -5.02
C CYS A 12 3.00 19.94 -3.89
N ILE A 13 3.98 19.03 -3.99
CA ILE A 13 4.14 17.85 -3.14
C ILE A 13 4.36 18.30 -1.68
N PRO A 14 3.72 17.63 -0.70
CA PRO A 14 3.67 18.08 0.68
C PRO A 14 5.06 18.26 1.29
N THR A 15 5.18 19.24 2.16
CA THR A 15 6.17 19.22 3.25
C THR A 15 6.02 17.89 4.00
N SER A 16 6.97 16.98 3.80
CA SER A 16 7.03 15.72 4.54
C SER A 16 7.25 16.06 6.01
N ARG A 17 6.21 15.89 6.84
CA ARG A 17 6.35 16.02 8.29
C ARG A 17 7.45 15.06 8.76
N LYS A 18 8.26 15.48 9.74
CA LYS A 18 9.33 14.68 10.35
C LYS A 18 8.93 13.22 10.58
N GLY A 19 7.74 12.96 11.12
CA GLY A 19 7.25 11.59 11.36
C GLY A 19 7.08 10.73 10.10
N ASN A 20 6.62 11.29 8.98
CA ASN A 20 6.50 10.53 7.72
C ASN A 20 7.88 10.23 7.13
N PHE A 21 8.79 11.19 7.24
CA PHE A 21 10.17 11.00 6.84
C PHE A 21 10.84 9.90 7.68
N MET A 22 10.73 9.94 9.02
CA MET A 22 11.29 8.91 9.90
C MET A 22 10.75 7.51 9.60
N LYS A 23 9.44 7.37 9.34
CA LYS A 23 8.85 6.09 8.91
C LYS A 23 9.48 5.58 7.62
N LYS A 24 9.65 6.47 6.62
CA LYS A 24 10.26 6.11 5.35
C LYS A 24 11.73 5.77 5.51
N TRP A 25 12.45 6.49 6.36
CA TRP A 25 13.84 6.24 6.70
C TRP A 25 14.01 4.83 7.28
N ILE A 26 13.24 4.49 8.33
CA ILE A 26 13.24 3.16 8.95
C ILE A 26 12.89 2.07 7.93
N GLU A 27 11.86 2.27 7.12
CA GLU A 27 11.46 1.32 6.06
C GLU A 27 12.62 1.04 5.08
N LYS A 28 13.36 2.09 4.68
CA LYS A 28 14.51 1.95 3.78
C LYS A 28 15.70 1.27 4.44
N THR A 29 15.96 1.56 5.71
CA THR A 29 16.99 0.86 6.49
C THR A 29 16.69 -0.63 6.61
N ILE A 30 15.47 -1.00 6.99
CA ILE A 30 15.08 -2.42 7.10
C ILE A 30 15.22 -3.11 5.74
N SER A 31 14.76 -2.48 4.66
CA SER A 31 14.91 -3.01 3.30
C SER A 31 16.37 -3.15 2.87
N PHE A 32 17.27 -2.29 3.35
CA PHE A 32 18.70 -2.40 3.13
C PHE A 32 19.31 -3.58 3.90
N LYS A 33 19.03 -3.68 5.21
CA LYS A 33 19.46 -4.81 6.05
C LYS A 33 19.01 -6.16 5.48
N ASP A 34 17.75 -6.26 5.08
CA ASP A 34 17.20 -7.48 4.47
C ASP A 34 17.94 -7.88 3.18
N ARG A 35 18.34 -6.91 2.36
CA ARG A 35 19.11 -7.19 1.13
C ARG A 35 20.52 -7.66 1.45
N LEU A 36 21.17 -7.05 2.43
CA LEU A 36 22.49 -7.48 2.90
C LEU A 36 22.42 -8.90 3.47
N ARG A 37 21.49 -9.18 4.39
CA ARG A 37 21.29 -10.52 4.95
C ARG A 37 21.04 -11.56 3.87
N LYS A 38 20.18 -11.27 2.89
CA LYS A 38 19.94 -12.19 1.76
C LYS A 38 21.19 -12.45 0.94
N ARG A 39 21.98 -11.40 0.66
CA ARG A 39 23.23 -11.51 -0.09
C ARG A 39 24.27 -12.33 0.68
N ALA A 40 24.48 -12.01 1.96
CA ALA A 40 25.41 -12.71 2.84
C ALA A 40 25.01 -14.17 3.05
N TRP A 41 23.73 -14.45 3.27
CA TRP A 41 23.24 -15.83 3.40
C TRP A 41 23.52 -16.64 2.14
N HIS A 42 23.28 -16.07 0.96
CA HIS A 42 23.56 -16.73 -0.31
C HIS A 42 25.06 -17.00 -0.51
N PHE A 43 25.94 -16.11 -0.04
CA PHE A 43 27.38 -16.34 -0.09
C PHE A 43 27.85 -17.43 0.88
N LEU A 44 27.29 -17.51 2.08
CA LEU A 44 27.68 -18.49 3.10
C LEU A 44 27.10 -19.89 2.85
N HIS A 45 25.97 -19.98 2.15
CA HIS A 45 25.24 -21.22 1.92
C HIS A 45 25.15 -21.54 0.42
N GLN A 46 26.26 -21.43 -0.31
CA GLN A 46 26.31 -21.73 -1.75
C GLN A 46 26.00 -23.21 -2.02
N ASP A 47 26.52 -24.11 -1.20
CA ASP A 47 26.37 -25.56 -1.39
C ASP A 47 24.92 -26.05 -1.20
N SER A 48 24.13 -25.36 -0.37
CA SER A 48 22.72 -25.69 -0.14
C SER A 48 21.76 -25.13 -1.19
N GLN A 49 22.25 -24.42 -2.22
CA GLN A 49 21.40 -23.85 -3.29
C GLN A 49 21.16 -24.81 -4.45
N ASN A 50 21.80 -25.99 -4.47
CA ASN A 50 21.67 -26.95 -5.57
C ASN A 50 20.29 -27.63 -5.64
N GLU A 51 19.39 -27.35 -4.69
CA GLU A 51 18.00 -27.80 -4.77
C GLU A 51 17.19 -26.92 -5.73
N HIS A 52 16.90 -27.46 -6.92
CA HIS A 52 16.04 -26.79 -7.91
C HIS A 52 14.62 -26.64 -7.36
N LYS A 53 14.22 -25.41 -7.01
CA LYS A 53 12.91 -25.12 -6.45
C LYS A 53 12.02 -24.36 -7.44
N ASP A 54 11.00 -25.04 -7.95
CA ASP A 54 10.02 -24.44 -8.85
C ASP A 54 9.18 -23.38 -8.12
N THR A 55 9.49 -22.11 -8.40
CA THR A 55 8.86 -20.97 -7.72
C THR A 55 7.76 -20.32 -8.57
N TYR A 56 7.51 -20.79 -9.80
CA TYR A 56 6.48 -20.31 -10.73
C TYR A 56 6.39 -18.77 -10.85
N GLY A 57 7.51 -18.05 -10.71
CA GLY A 57 7.57 -16.59 -10.74
C GLY A 57 7.09 -15.86 -9.47
N PHE A 58 6.69 -16.58 -8.42
CA PHE A 58 6.31 -15.96 -7.15
C PHE A 58 7.54 -15.55 -6.33
N LYS A 59 7.54 -14.33 -5.79
CA LYS A 59 8.62 -13.89 -4.89
C LYS A 59 8.43 -14.51 -3.51
N SER A 60 9.53 -14.96 -2.91
CA SER A 60 9.53 -15.41 -1.51
C SER A 60 9.11 -14.28 -0.58
N ARG A 61 8.15 -14.56 0.31
CA ARG A 61 7.72 -13.68 1.41
C ARG A 61 8.52 -13.89 2.70
N LYS A 62 9.44 -14.86 2.71
CA LYS A 62 10.20 -15.20 3.91
C LYS A 62 11.17 -14.04 4.26
N PRO A 63 11.26 -13.65 5.54
CA PRO A 63 12.26 -12.70 5.99
C PRO A 63 13.66 -13.28 5.79
N ALA A 64 14.66 -12.42 5.70
CA ALA A 64 16.04 -12.87 5.62
C ALA A 64 16.45 -13.54 6.94
N PRO A 65 17.19 -14.67 6.90
CA PRO A 65 17.70 -15.31 8.11
C PRO A 65 18.69 -14.36 8.82
N HIS A 66 18.79 -14.54 10.14
CA HIS A 66 19.77 -13.81 10.94
C HIS A 66 21.17 -14.42 10.74
N ILE A 67 22.19 -13.56 10.66
CA ILE A 67 23.57 -13.90 10.36
C ILE A 67 24.44 -13.25 11.44
N LYS A 68 25.16 -14.07 12.22
CA LYS A 68 25.92 -13.60 13.39
C LYS A 68 27.06 -12.67 12.98
N GLU A 69 27.68 -12.94 11.84
CA GLU A 69 28.79 -12.19 11.27
C GLU A 69 28.39 -10.75 10.92
N LEU A 70 27.10 -10.50 10.63
CA LEU A 70 26.58 -9.19 10.26
C LEU A 70 26.01 -8.42 11.46
N GLU A 71 25.90 -9.06 12.62
CA GLU A 71 25.22 -8.50 13.79
C GLU A 71 25.89 -7.22 14.29
N VAL A 72 27.22 -7.22 14.39
CA VAL A 72 28.00 -6.05 14.82
C VAL A 72 27.74 -4.85 13.90
N PHE A 73 27.81 -5.06 12.58
CA PHE A 73 27.53 -4.03 11.59
C PHE A 73 26.09 -3.50 11.68
N GLU A 74 25.11 -4.39 11.86
CA GLU A 74 23.72 -3.99 11.97
C GLU A 74 23.43 -3.15 13.20
N ASN A 75 24.09 -3.47 14.33
CA ASN A 75 24.00 -2.71 15.57
C ASN A 75 24.64 -1.33 15.42
N GLU A 76 25.81 -1.25 14.79
CA GLU A 76 26.47 0.03 14.49
C GLU A 76 25.64 0.90 13.54
N LEU A 77 25.02 0.29 12.53
CA LEU A 77 24.13 0.99 11.61
C LEU A 77 22.88 1.54 12.31
N ASP A 78 22.29 0.78 13.24
CA ASP A 78 21.16 1.27 14.04
C ASP A 78 21.59 2.42 14.95
N ASN A 79 22.77 2.33 15.56
CA ASN A 79 23.35 3.40 16.36
C ASN A 79 23.58 4.67 15.53
N LEU A 80 24.09 4.53 14.30
CA LEU A 80 24.27 5.64 13.37
C LEU A 80 22.94 6.30 13.03
N ILE A 81 21.91 5.51 12.74
CA ILE A 81 20.58 6.01 12.39
C ILE A 81 19.92 6.70 13.58
N ALA A 82 20.10 6.17 14.79
CA ALA A 82 19.58 6.77 16.01
C ALA A 82 20.24 8.13 16.31
N LYS A 83 21.54 8.26 16.05
CA LYS A 83 22.30 9.51 16.22
C LYS A 83 22.10 10.52 15.10
N ALA A 84 21.45 10.14 14.00
CA ALA A 84 21.25 11.04 12.87
C ALA A 84 20.31 12.20 13.22
N GLU A 85 20.86 13.41 13.26
CA GLU A 85 20.10 14.64 13.49
C GLU A 85 19.62 15.26 12.18
N TRP A 86 18.39 15.77 12.20
CA TRP A 86 17.77 16.39 11.02
C TRP A 86 17.73 17.89 11.19
N LYS A 87 18.37 18.61 10.27
CA LYS A 87 18.22 20.06 10.18
C LYS A 87 16.85 20.41 9.60
N THR A 88 16.10 21.25 10.30
CA THR A 88 14.86 21.83 9.76
C THR A 88 15.21 23.04 8.89
N SER A 89 15.61 22.80 7.65
CA SER A 89 15.78 23.87 6.66
C SER A 89 14.45 24.13 5.97
N ASN A 90 13.75 25.18 6.40
CA ASN A 90 12.51 25.60 5.75
C ASN A 90 12.81 26.67 4.71
N ASP A 91 12.47 26.39 3.45
CA ASP A 91 12.51 27.39 2.39
C ASP A 91 11.40 28.45 2.60
N LYS A 92 11.59 29.68 2.08
CA LYS A 92 10.61 30.77 2.13
C LYS A 92 9.24 30.31 1.61
N PHE A 93 9.23 29.48 0.57
CA PHE A 93 8.02 28.87 0.02
C PHE A 93 7.30 27.97 1.04
N GLN A 94 8.03 27.10 1.73
CA GLN A 94 7.47 26.18 2.73
C GLN A 94 6.92 26.95 3.94
N GLN A 95 7.58 28.04 4.35
CA GLN A 95 7.10 28.91 5.41
C GLN A 95 5.75 29.57 5.04
N LYS A 96 5.64 30.11 3.82
CA LYS A 96 4.37 30.66 3.30
C LYS A 96 3.27 29.60 3.27
N LEU A 97 3.58 28.40 2.76
CA LEU A 97 2.63 27.28 2.75
C LEU A 97 2.16 26.88 4.16
N HIS A 98 3.06 26.85 5.15
CA HIS A 98 2.70 26.55 6.54
C HIS A 98 1.85 27.65 7.17
N GLN A 99 2.10 28.91 6.85
CA GLN A 99 1.27 30.03 7.29
C GLN A 99 -0.13 29.93 6.69
N ASP A 100 -0.25 29.71 5.38
CA ASP A 100 -1.53 29.55 4.70
C ASP A 100 -2.33 28.37 5.24
N LEU A 101 -1.68 27.23 5.52
CA LEU A 101 -2.31 26.08 6.17
C LEU A 101 -2.81 26.38 7.59
N ARG A 102 -2.07 27.18 8.37
CA ARG A 102 -2.52 27.60 9.71
C ARG A 102 -3.73 28.51 9.61
N ASN A 103 -3.68 29.50 8.71
CA ASN A 103 -4.77 30.44 8.46
C ASN A 103 -6.06 29.70 8.04
N ILE A 104 -5.96 28.73 7.14
CA ILE A 104 -7.11 27.93 6.68
C ILE A 104 -7.70 27.06 7.81
N LYS A 105 -6.86 26.50 8.69
CA LYS A 105 -7.32 25.65 9.81
C LYS A 105 -7.98 26.44 10.94
N GLN A 106 -7.52 27.66 11.19
CA GLN A 106 -8.06 28.52 12.24
C GLN A 106 -9.34 29.26 11.80
N ASP A 107 -9.51 29.47 10.49
CA ASP A 107 -10.70 30.11 9.95
C ASP A 107 -11.93 29.21 10.14
N LYS A 108 -13.04 29.80 10.61
CA LYS A 108 -14.35 29.13 10.77
C LYS A 108 -15.05 28.91 9.42
N ARG A 109 -14.57 29.55 8.34
CA ARG A 109 -15.15 29.47 7.00
C ARG A 109 -14.55 28.31 6.20
N LEU A 110 -15.38 27.67 5.38
CA LEU A 110 -14.96 26.62 4.47
C LEU A 110 -14.24 27.22 3.26
N THR A 111 -13.07 26.70 2.92
CA THR A 111 -12.34 27.03 1.69
C THR A 111 -12.64 25.98 0.62
N VAL A 112 -13.32 26.37 -0.46
CA VAL A 112 -13.73 25.50 -1.56
C VAL A 112 -12.94 25.84 -2.82
N LYS A 113 -12.38 24.80 -3.46
CA LYS A 113 -11.69 24.95 -4.75
C LYS A 113 -12.71 25.06 -5.89
N ALA A 114 -12.51 26.00 -6.81
CA ALA A 114 -13.28 26.05 -8.04
C ALA A 114 -12.94 24.85 -8.95
N ASP A 115 -13.95 24.32 -9.64
CA ASP A 115 -13.77 23.12 -10.49
C ASP A 115 -12.80 23.37 -11.66
N LYS A 116 -13.05 24.45 -12.42
CA LYS A 116 -12.33 24.74 -13.67
C LYS A 116 -11.19 25.76 -13.53
N THR A 117 -11.17 26.55 -12.45
CA THR A 117 -10.21 27.65 -12.29
C THR A 117 -9.28 27.40 -11.10
N ARG A 118 -8.18 28.15 -11.04
CA ARG A 118 -7.23 28.12 -9.91
C ARG A 118 -7.78 28.80 -8.65
N ASN A 119 -8.96 29.41 -8.74
CA ASN A 119 -9.56 30.19 -7.67
C ASN A 119 -10.04 29.31 -6.52
N TYR A 120 -9.97 29.88 -5.32
CA TYR A 120 -10.57 29.35 -4.12
C TYR A 120 -11.61 30.33 -3.59
N TYR A 121 -12.64 29.84 -2.93
CA TYR A 121 -13.69 30.65 -2.34
C TYR A 121 -13.86 30.32 -0.87
N LYS A 122 -13.98 31.35 -0.02
CA LYS A 122 -14.41 31.21 1.38
C LYS A 122 -15.92 31.33 1.48
N MET A 123 -16.53 30.41 2.22
CA MET A 123 -17.96 30.44 2.51
C MET A 123 -18.25 30.01 3.94
N LYS A 124 -19.37 30.50 4.50
CA LYS A 124 -19.86 30.02 5.80
C LYS A 124 -20.28 28.56 5.69
N ALA A 125 -19.99 27.74 6.71
CA ALA A 125 -20.26 26.30 6.69
C ALA A 125 -21.73 25.94 6.39
N ALA A 126 -22.69 26.75 6.88
CA ALA A 126 -24.12 26.56 6.62
C ALA A 126 -24.51 26.65 5.14
N ALA A 127 -23.82 27.49 4.36
CA ALA A 127 -24.14 27.72 2.94
C ALA A 127 -23.70 26.56 2.02
N CYS A 128 -22.81 25.68 2.48
CA CYS A 128 -22.32 24.55 1.66
C CYS A 128 -23.28 23.35 1.65
N GLN A 129 -24.21 23.26 2.61
CA GLN A 129 -25.10 22.10 2.74
C GLN A 129 -26.20 22.07 1.67
N THR A 130 -26.54 23.23 1.10
CA THR A 130 -27.59 23.39 0.07
C THR A 130 -27.11 22.96 -1.32
N SER A 131 -25.80 22.95 -1.57
CA SER A 131 -25.22 22.51 -2.84
C SER A 131 -24.62 21.10 -2.73
N LYS A 132 -25.44 20.09 -2.43
CA LYS A 132 -25.09 18.71 -2.81
C LYS A 132 -25.42 18.57 -4.30
N PRO A 133 -24.44 18.53 -5.22
CA PRO A 133 -24.77 18.39 -6.62
C PRO A 133 -25.35 16.98 -6.87
N SER A 134 -26.52 16.95 -7.49
CA SER A 134 -27.22 15.79 -8.08
C SER A 134 -26.37 14.96 -9.06
N SER A 135 -25.10 15.32 -9.31
CA SER A 135 -24.19 14.61 -10.19
C SER A 135 -23.62 13.31 -9.59
N ARG A 136 -23.57 13.16 -8.25
CA ARG A 136 -23.08 11.92 -7.59
C ARG A 136 -24.04 10.74 -7.74
N GLU A 137 -25.29 10.96 -8.13
CA GLU A 137 -26.26 9.87 -8.33
C GLU A 137 -25.98 9.09 -9.63
N LYS A 138 -25.41 9.74 -10.66
CA LYS A 138 -25.08 9.10 -11.93
C LYS A 138 -23.96 8.06 -11.79
N THR A 139 -23.02 8.25 -10.86
CA THR A 139 -21.91 7.31 -10.62
C THR A 139 -22.32 6.11 -9.75
N LYS A 140 -23.23 6.29 -8.78
CA LYS A 140 -23.77 5.17 -7.99
C LYS A 140 -24.59 4.20 -8.87
N GLY A 141 -25.40 4.71 -9.79
CA GLY A 141 -26.18 3.90 -10.75
C GLY A 141 -25.31 3.09 -11.74
N LYS A 142 -24.15 3.62 -12.14
CA LYS A 142 -23.20 2.89 -13.00
C LYS A 142 -22.44 1.79 -12.24
N LEU A 143 -22.11 2.02 -10.97
CA LEU A 143 -21.40 1.05 -10.14
C LEU A 143 -22.29 -0.15 -9.78
N THR A 144 -23.58 0.07 -9.49
CA THR A 144 -24.56 -1.00 -9.21
C THR A 144 -24.83 -1.85 -10.45
N LYS A 145 -24.95 -1.25 -11.65
CA LYS A 145 -25.07 -2.00 -12.91
C LYS A 145 -23.83 -2.85 -13.21
N ARG A 146 -22.61 -2.32 -12.99
CA ARG A 146 -21.36 -3.10 -13.15
C ARG A 146 -21.23 -4.25 -12.16
N LYS A 147 -21.66 -4.07 -10.90
CA LYS A 147 -21.68 -5.15 -9.89
C LYS A 147 -22.67 -6.27 -10.28
N LYS A 148 -23.90 -5.93 -10.69
CA LYS A 148 -24.90 -6.90 -11.17
C LYS A 148 -24.41 -7.69 -12.40
N LYS A 149 -23.74 -7.02 -13.34
CA LYS A 149 -23.18 -7.66 -14.54
C LYS A 149 -22.03 -8.63 -14.19
N LYS A 150 -21.15 -8.27 -13.25
CA LYS A 150 -20.09 -9.16 -12.75
C LYS A 150 -20.64 -10.40 -12.03
N THR A 151 -21.66 -10.24 -11.19
CA THR A 151 -22.27 -11.39 -10.48
C THR A 151 -22.98 -12.35 -11.42
N ALA A 152 -23.60 -11.85 -12.51
CA ALA A 152 -24.22 -12.70 -13.53
C ALA A 152 -23.19 -13.54 -14.30
N ILE A 153 -22.04 -12.95 -14.64
CA ILE A 153 -20.94 -13.67 -15.32
C ILE A 153 -20.36 -14.76 -14.43
N ILE A 154 -20.18 -14.51 -13.13
CA ILE A 154 -19.66 -15.51 -12.18
C ILE A 154 -20.64 -16.67 -12.02
N LYS A 155 -21.96 -16.40 -11.95
CA LYS A 155 -22.98 -17.46 -11.89
C LYS A 155 -23.01 -18.31 -13.17
N LYS A 156 -22.93 -17.68 -14.35
CA LYS A 156 -22.89 -18.41 -15.63
C LYS A 156 -21.66 -19.32 -15.75
N LYS A 157 -20.49 -18.87 -15.29
CA LYS A 157 -19.28 -19.70 -15.25
C LYS A 157 -19.39 -20.89 -14.30
N ARG A 158 -19.94 -20.70 -13.10
CA ARG A 158 -20.14 -21.80 -12.13
C ARG A 158 -21.08 -22.89 -12.64
N ASN A 159 -22.14 -22.51 -13.34
CA ASN A 159 -23.09 -23.47 -13.89
C ASN A 159 -22.48 -24.28 -15.04
N ALA A 160 -21.68 -23.66 -15.92
CA ALA A 160 -20.95 -24.37 -16.98
C ALA A 160 -19.92 -25.37 -16.42
N THR A 161 -19.25 -25.05 -15.30
CA THR A 161 -18.32 -25.99 -14.62
C THR A 161 -19.06 -27.12 -13.90
N ALA A 162 -20.31 -26.90 -13.47
CA ALA A 162 -21.14 -27.95 -12.88
C ALA A 162 -21.71 -28.92 -13.93
N GLU A 163 -21.93 -28.46 -15.17
CA GLU A 163 -22.35 -29.31 -16.29
C GLU A 163 -21.19 -30.15 -16.84
N SER A 164 -19.97 -29.61 -16.90
CA SER A 164 -18.78 -30.38 -17.33
C SER A 164 -18.42 -31.53 -16.37
N ASN A 165 -18.75 -31.39 -15.08
CA ASN A 165 -18.45 -32.41 -14.06
C ASN A 165 -19.52 -33.52 -13.96
N LYS A 166 -20.61 -33.45 -14.73
CA LYS A 166 -21.65 -34.51 -14.78
C LYS A 166 -21.40 -35.58 -15.84
N ILE A 167 -20.39 -35.42 -16.70
CA ILE A 167 -20.20 -36.25 -17.91
C ILE A 167 -19.06 -37.28 -17.76
N ALA A 168 -18.31 -37.33 -16.65
CA ALA A 168 -17.27 -38.34 -16.46
C ALA A 168 -17.75 -39.50 -15.57
N PRO A 169 -18.05 -40.70 -16.13
CA PRO A 169 -18.28 -41.90 -15.31
C PRO A 169 -16.97 -42.42 -14.72
N SER A 170 -17.05 -42.84 -13.45
CA SER A 170 -15.95 -43.43 -12.68
C SER A 170 -15.54 -44.79 -13.25
N THR A 171 -14.25 -44.95 -13.55
CA THR A 171 -13.60 -46.26 -13.57
C THR A 171 -12.78 -46.41 -12.29
N GLY A 172 -13.05 -47.48 -11.55
CA GLY A 172 -12.48 -47.74 -10.22
C GLY A 172 -11.14 -48.48 -10.26
N ASN A 173 -10.44 -48.42 -9.12
CA ASN A 173 -9.77 -49.53 -8.42
C ASN A 173 -9.09 -48.92 -7.17
N ALA A 174 -9.49 -49.26 -5.95
CA ALA A 174 -9.14 -50.48 -5.20
C ALA A 174 -7.64 -50.56 -4.92
N TYR A 175 -7.25 -50.33 -3.65
CA TYR A 175 -6.15 -50.92 -2.86
C TYR A 175 -5.73 -49.96 -1.73
N SER A 176 -6.26 -50.18 -0.52
CA SER A 176 -5.57 -49.85 0.74
C SER A 176 -6.30 -50.47 1.93
N GLN A 177 -5.92 -51.70 2.29
CA GLN A 177 -6.13 -52.26 3.63
C GLN A 177 -4.99 -53.23 3.95
N GLY A 178 -4.43 -53.10 5.15
CA GLY A 178 -3.39 -53.98 5.74
C GLY A 178 -1.97 -53.45 5.52
N LEU A 179 -1.11 -53.24 6.52
CA LEU A 179 -0.97 -53.93 7.80
C LEU A 179 -0.47 -52.99 8.91
N SER A 180 -1.13 -53.09 10.04
CA SER A 180 -0.77 -52.56 11.34
C SER A 180 0.19 -53.51 12.08
N THR A 181 1.15 -52.93 12.80
CA THR A 181 1.78 -53.40 14.04
C THR A 181 2.46 -54.77 14.08
N LYS A 182 3.79 -54.75 14.31
CA LYS A 182 4.48 -55.36 15.47
C LYS A 182 6.00 -55.23 15.29
N LEU A 183 6.66 -54.46 16.16
CA LEU A 183 8.05 -54.69 16.52
C LEU A 183 8.17 -54.54 18.03
N ARG A 184 8.75 -55.56 18.63
CA ARG A 184 9.02 -55.77 20.05
C ARG A 184 10.48 -55.42 20.30
#